data_AF-A0A523YDQ6-F1
#
_entry.id   AF-A0A523YDQ6-F1
#
_cell.length_a   1.000
_cell.length_b   1.000
_cell.length_c   1.000
_cell.angle_alpha   90.00
_cell.angle_beta   90.00
_cell.angle_gamma   90.00
#
_symmetry.space_group_name_H-M   'P 1'
#
loop_
_entity.id
_entity.type
_entity.pdbx_description
1 polymer ?
#
loop_
_entity_poly.entity_id
_entity_poly.type
_entity_poly.pdbx_seq_one_letter_code
_entity_poly.pdbx_strand_id
1 'polypeptide(L)'
;MEVRRQARPMLREKTEVRDTSDFVDAAPIKQEDTKVSTEGLRRFVLEKLPEKSVLREVILSEKEELTAEEFIAKMEVWLFLFNREN
;
A
#
# COMPACT_ATOMS: atom_id res chain seq x y z
N MET A 1 47.65 -54.56 -14.49
CA MET A 1 48.08 -53.22 -14.05
C MET A 1 47.70 -52.26 -15.15
N GLU A 2 46.98 -51.16 -15.03
CA GLU A 2 46.18 -50.50 -13.99
C GLU A 2 45.06 -49.79 -14.77
N VAL A 3 43.79 -49.99 -14.43
CA VAL A 3 42.69 -49.23 -15.02
C VAL A 3 42.40 -48.05 -14.09
N ARG A 4 42.90 -46.86 -14.44
CA ARG A 4 42.65 -45.62 -13.71
C ARG A 4 41.17 -45.22 -13.87
N ARG A 5 40.35 -45.55 -12.87
CA ARG A 5 38.99 -45.00 -12.73
C ARG A 5 39.10 -43.55 -12.28
N GLN A 6 38.79 -42.59 -13.16
CA GLN A 6 38.55 -41.22 -12.76
C GLN A 6 37.18 -41.14 -12.06
N ALA A 7 37.17 -40.88 -10.76
CA ALA A 7 35.97 -40.53 -10.03
C ALA A 7 35.72 -39.01 -10.16
N ARG A 8 34.62 -38.62 -10.82
CA ARG A 8 34.09 -37.25 -10.76
C ARG A 8 33.51 -37.00 -9.36
N PRO A 9 33.90 -35.94 -8.63
CA PRO A 9 33.15 -35.53 -7.47
C PRO A 9 31.89 -34.77 -7.93
N MET A 10 30.72 -35.36 -7.68
CA MET A 10 29.44 -34.65 -7.77
C MET A 10 29.36 -33.69 -6.57
N LEU A 11 29.45 -32.39 -6.85
CA LEU A 11 29.16 -31.33 -5.88
C LEU A 11 27.70 -31.46 -5.45
N ARG A 12 27.49 -31.90 -4.21
CA ARG A 12 26.17 -31.87 -3.57
C ARG A 12 25.98 -30.45 -3.03
N GLU A 13 25.34 -29.58 -3.82
CA GLU A 13 24.82 -28.31 -3.32
C GLU A 13 23.92 -28.62 -2.12
N LYS A 14 24.39 -28.25 -0.93
CA LYS A 14 23.53 -28.13 0.24
C LYS A 14 22.72 -26.86 0.02
N THR A 15 21.54 -27.00 -0.58
CA THR A 15 20.49 -25.99 -0.45
C THR A 15 20.09 -25.94 1.02
N GLU A 16 20.70 -25.00 1.73
CA GLU A 16 20.32 -24.56 3.05
C GLU A 16 18.99 -23.82 2.91
N VAL A 17 17.91 -24.54 3.17
CA VAL A 17 16.57 -23.97 3.30
C VAL A 17 16.62 -23.08 4.53
N ARG A 18 16.67 -21.76 4.32
CA ARG A 18 16.56 -20.78 5.40
C ARG A 18 15.14 -20.85 5.94
N ASP A 19 15.05 -21.30 7.18
CA ASP A 19 13.83 -21.35 7.97
C ASP A 19 13.26 -19.93 8.06
N THR A 20 12.06 -19.70 7.50
CA THR A 20 11.38 -18.40 7.52
C THR A 20 10.70 -18.12 8.87
N SER A 21 11.08 -18.85 9.91
CA SER A 21 10.58 -18.76 11.28
C SER A 21 10.84 -17.39 11.96
N ASP A 22 11.70 -16.54 11.41
CA ASP A 22 12.13 -15.29 12.06
C ASP A 22 11.25 -14.05 11.76
N PHE A 23 10.13 -14.19 11.04
CA PHE A 23 9.25 -13.07 10.67
C PHE A 23 8.16 -12.74 11.71
N VAL A 24 8.39 -12.98 13.00
CA VAL A 24 7.39 -12.72 14.06
C VAL A 24 7.92 -11.83 15.18
N ASP A 25 8.54 -10.70 14.85
CA ASP A 25 8.77 -9.61 15.81
C ASP A 25 8.80 -8.24 15.11
N ALA A 26 7.87 -8.01 14.18
CA ALA A 26 7.56 -6.64 13.79
C ALA A 26 6.89 -5.97 14.98
N ALA A 27 7.68 -5.30 15.81
CA ALA A 27 7.18 -4.40 16.84
C ALA A 27 6.04 -3.57 16.26
N PRO A 28 4.92 -3.37 16.98
CA PRO A 28 3.82 -2.58 16.47
C PRO A 28 4.40 -1.23 16.09
N ILE A 29 4.42 -0.97 14.78
CA ILE A 29 4.75 0.35 14.25
C ILE A 29 3.73 1.23 14.93
N LYS A 30 4.18 2.03 15.91
CA LYS A 30 3.35 3.09 16.45
C LYS A 30 3.13 4.01 15.27
N GLN A 31 2.03 3.81 14.56
CA GLN A 31 1.55 4.76 13.58
C GLN A 31 1.26 6.01 14.39
N GLU A 32 2.25 6.90 14.45
CA GLU A 32 1.97 8.28 14.80
C GLU A 32 0.83 8.72 13.88
N ASP A 33 -0.24 9.26 14.48
CA ASP A 33 -1.45 9.73 13.78
C ASP A 33 -1.08 10.83 12.78
N THR A 34 -0.44 10.44 11.69
CA THR A 34 0.04 11.33 10.66
C THR A 34 -1.18 11.94 10.04
N LYS A 35 -1.37 13.23 10.31
CA LYS A 35 -2.50 14.00 9.79
C LYS A 35 -2.20 14.40 8.35
N VAL A 36 -3.19 14.20 7.51
CA VAL A 36 -3.19 14.56 6.10
C VAL A 36 -4.24 15.65 5.92
N SER A 37 -3.80 16.82 5.45
CA SER A 37 -4.72 17.91 5.11
C SER A 37 -5.49 17.57 3.83
N THR A 38 -6.79 17.85 3.85
CA THR A 38 -7.70 17.70 2.70
C THR A 38 -7.93 19.01 1.96
N GLU A 39 -7.26 20.10 2.33
CA GLU A 39 -7.49 21.44 1.77
C GLU A 39 -7.33 21.47 0.24
N GLY A 40 -6.24 20.87 -0.27
CA GLY A 40 -6.00 20.78 -1.72
C GLY A 40 -7.10 20.01 -2.45
N LEU A 41 -7.63 18.96 -1.82
CA LEU A 41 -8.72 18.16 -2.37
C LEU A 41 -10.05 18.92 -2.36
N ARG A 42 -10.36 19.64 -1.28
CA ARG A 42 -11.52 20.53 -1.19
C ARG A 42 -11.50 21.60 -2.26
N ARG A 43 -10.34 22.25 -2.44
CA ARG A 43 -10.16 23.26 -3.47
C ARG A 43 -10.37 22.67 -4.87
N PHE A 44 -9.79 21.50 -5.13
CA PHE A 44 -9.99 20.79 -6.39
C PHE A 44 -11.47 20.54 -6.69
N VAL A 45 -12.24 19.98 -5.74
CA VAL A 45 -13.66 19.68 -6.00
C VAL A 45 -14.51 20.93 -6.17
N LEU A 46 -14.17 22.04 -5.51
CA LEU A 46 -14.84 23.32 -5.71
C LEU A 46 -14.55 23.93 -7.08
N GLU A 47 -13.30 23.83 -7.56
CA GLU A 47 -12.86 24.42 -8.83
C GLU A 47 -13.21 23.56 -10.05
N LYS A 48 -13.27 22.23 -9.90
CA LYS A 48 -13.35 21.31 -11.05
C LYS A 48 -14.66 20.55 -11.17
N LEU A 49 -15.39 20.34 -10.07
CA LEU A 49 -16.61 19.53 -10.09
C LEU A 49 -17.88 20.39 -10.03
N PRO A 50 -18.94 20.02 -10.77
CA PRO A 50 -20.21 20.72 -10.73
C PRO A 50 -20.84 20.67 -9.32
N GLU A 51 -21.70 21.65 -9.01
CA GLU A 51 -22.34 21.74 -7.68
C GLU A 51 -23.19 20.52 -7.31
N LYS A 52 -23.68 19.78 -8.31
CA LYS A 52 -24.49 18.56 -8.14
C LYS A 52 -23.65 17.27 -8.06
N SER A 53 -22.32 17.39 -8.04
CA SER A 53 -21.42 16.22 -7.92
C SER A 53 -21.55 15.62 -6.52
N VAL A 54 -21.81 14.32 -6.46
CA VAL A 54 -21.88 13.58 -5.19
C VAL A 54 -20.49 13.52 -4.56
N LEU A 55 -19.45 13.33 -5.37
CA LEU A 55 -18.07 13.37 -4.88
C LEU A 55 -17.72 14.71 -4.23
N ARG A 56 -18.16 15.84 -4.81
CA ARG A 56 -17.95 17.17 -4.24
C ARG A 56 -18.62 17.29 -2.87
N GLU A 57 -19.88 16.90 -2.75
CA GLU A 57 -20.60 16.92 -1.47
C GLU A 57 -19.92 16.06 -0.42
N VAL A 58 -19.51 14.84 -0.79
CA VAL A 58 -18.79 13.92 0.10
C VAL A 58 -17.50 14.56 0.61
N ILE A 59 -16.62 15.02 -0.28
CA ILE A 59 -15.32 15.59 0.13
C ILE A 59 -15.48 16.85 0.98
N LEU A 60 -16.48 17.68 0.71
CA LEU A 60 -16.73 18.88 1.52
C LEU A 60 -17.27 18.56 2.93
N SER A 61 -17.96 17.42 3.09
CA SER A 61 -18.50 16.96 4.38
C SER A 61 -17.46 16.31 5.30
N GLU A 62 -16.27 15.99 4.78
CA GLU A 62 -15.21 15.34 5.55
C GLU A 62 -14.59 16.26 6.61
N LYS A 63 -13.63 15.74 7.39
CA LYS A 63 -12.77 16.59 8.24
C LYS A 63 -11.75 17.33 7.37
N GLU A 64 -11.25 18.47 7.85
CA GLU A 64 -10.14 19.17 7.19
C GLU A 64 -8.84 18.37 7.27
N GLU A 65 -8.65 17.66 8.38
CA GLU A 65 -7.53 16.75 8.61
C GLU A 65 -8.03 15.32 8.85
N LEU A 66 -7.42 14.37 8.15
CA LEU A 66 -7.65 12.94 8.30
C LEU A 66 -6.37 12.26 8.75
N THR A 67 -6.46 11.16 9.48
CA THR A 67 -5.31 10.25 9.62
C THR A 67 -4.94 9.67 8.26
N ALA A 68 -3.69 9.23 8.10
CA ALA A 68 -3.24 8.54 6.90
C ALA A 68 -4.13 7.32 6.56
N GLU A 69 -4.56 6.56 7.58
CA GLU A 69 -5.45 5.41 7.40
C GLU A 69 -6.84 5.81 6.91
N GLU A 70 -7.46 6.82 7.54
CA GLU A 70 -8.76 7.36 7.11
C GLU A 70 -8.67 7.87 5.66
N PHE A 71 -7.57 8.56 5.31
CA PHE A 71 -7.37 9.09 3.96
C PHE A 71 -7.28 7.97 2.92
N ILE A 72 -6.46 6.94 3.16
CA ILE A 72 -6.29 5.82 2.23
C ILE A 72 -7.60 5.05 2.07
N ALA A 73 -8.29 4.75 3.18
CA ALA A 73 -9.56 4.02 3.14
C ALA A 73 -10.64 4.77 2.34
N LYS A 74 -10.69 6.10 2.45
CA LYS A 74 -11.67 6.92 1.72
C LYS A 74 -11.31 7.15 0.26
N MET A 75 -10.02 7.09 -0.08
CA MET A 75 -9.54 7.28 -1.45
C MET A 75 -10.19 6.32 -2.45
N GLU A 76 -10.40 5.06 -2.06
CA GLU A 76 -11.08 4.07 -2.91
C GLU A 76 -12.51 4.51 -3.27
N VAL A 77 -13.25 5.02 -2.28
CA VAL A 77 -14.62 5.53 -2.47
C VAL A 77 -14.62 6.78 -3.33
N TRP A 78 -13.70 7.71 -3.08
CA TRP A 78 -13.60 8.95 -3.85
C TRP A 78 -13.28 8.69 -5.33
N LEU A 79 -12.35 7.77 -5.61
CA LEU A 79 -12.01 7.38 -6.98
C LEU A 79 -13.17 6.66 -7.67
N PHE A 80 -13.90 5.80 -6.95
CA PHE A 80 -15.09 5.16 -7.48
C PHE A 80 -16.17 6.17 -7.89
N LEU A 81 -16.46 7.15 -7.03
CA LEU A 81 -17.41 8.22 -7.34
C LEU A 81 -16.94 9.09 -8.50
N PHE A 82 -15.65 9.45 -8.54
CA PHE A 82 -15.07 10.23 -9.62
C PHE A 82 -15.23 9.56 -10.99
N ASN A 83 -14.99 8.25 -11.06
CA ASN A 83 -15.10 7.47 -12.30
C ASN A 83 -16.55 7.20 -12.73
N ARG A 84 -17.53 7.40 -11.84
CA ARG A 84 -18.95 7.24 -12.16
C ARG A 84 -19.57 8.51 -12.72
N GLU A 85 -19.01 9.66 -12.36
CA GLU A 85 -19.50 10.98 -12.76
C GLU A 85 -18.83 11.54 -14.03
N ASN A 86 -17.68 10.97 -14.43
CA ASN A 86 -16.97 11.29 -15.68
C ASN A 86 -17.13 10.18 -16.73
#